data_AF-A0A3R6J300-F1
#
_entry.id   AF-A0A3R6J300-F1
#
_cell.length_a   1.000
_cell.length_b   1.000
_cell.length_c   1.000
_cell.angle_alpha   90.00
_cell.angle_beta   90.00
_cell.angle_gamma   90.00
#
_symmetry.space_group_name_H-M   'P 1'
#
loop_
_entity.id
_entity.type
_entity.pdbx_description
1 polymer ?
#
loop_
_entity_poly.entity_id
_entity_poly.type
_entity_poly.pdbx_seq_one_letter_code
_entity_poly.pdbx_strand_id
1 'polypeptide(L)'
;MGYIPIKDKLEEIERRGRQIRRRQEKLKDDAAFLADMLLTRATSDMEAQRRLLREWEEEIEQLEQSLTFLRSEYMKYKHKSNS
;
A
#
# COMPACT_ATOMS: atom_id res chain seq x y z
N MET A 1 4.44 -28.90 -13.68
CA MET A 1 3.70 -27.78 -13.03
C MET A 1 3.92 -27.91 -11.53
N GLY A 2 4.77 -27.05 -10.94
CA GLY A 2 5.09 -27.13 -9.52
C GLY A 2 3.86 -26.83 -8.67
N TYR A 3 3.41 -27.80 -7.89
CA TYR A 3 2.35 -27.63 -6.92
C TYR A 3 2.90 -26.71 -5.83
N ILE A 4 2.59 -25.40 -5.87
CA ILE A 4 2.97 -24.49 -4.78
C ILE A 4 2.09 -24.88 -3.58
N PRO A 5 2.67 -25.39 -2.48
CA PRO A 5 1.92 -25.71 -1.27
C PRO A 5 1.12 -24.49 -0.80
N ILE A 6 -0.07 -24.71 -0.24
CA ILE A 6 -0.91 -23.63 0.30
C ILE A 6 -0.12 -22.76 1.30
N LYS A 7 0.82 -23.36 2.05
CA LYS A 7 1.75 -22.65 2.94
C LYS A 7 2.60 -21.61 2.21
N ASP A 8 3.25 -21.97 1.11
CA ASP A 8 4.09 -21.06 0.32
C ASP A 8 3.26 -19.92 -0.26
N LYS A 9 1.99 -20.18 -0.64
CA LYS A 9 1.06 -19.13 -1.08
C LYS A 9 0.68 -18.16 0.03
N LEU A 10 0.44 -18.66 1.24
CA LEU A 10 0.15 -17.80 2.40
C LEU A 10 1.38 -16.94 2.75
N GLU A 11 2.58 -17.51 2.72
CA GLU A 11 3.82 -16.79 2.99
C GLU A 11 4.11 -15.72 1.91
N GLU A 12 3.84 -16.01 0.64
CA GLU A 12 3.91 -15.05 -0.46
C GLU A 12 2.96 -13.85 -0.24
N ILE A 13 1.70 -14.13 0.16
CA ILE A 13 0.70 -13.10 0.46
C ILE A 13 1.15 -12.23 1.63
N GLU A 14 1.66 -12.83 2.70
CA GLU A 14 2.15 -12.08 3.86
C GLU A 14 3.37 -11.22 3.52
N ARG A 15 4.31 -11.75 2.73
CA ARG A 15 5.49 -10.99 2.29
C ARG A 15 5.09 -9.80 1.43
N ARG A 16 4.15 -9.97 0.50
CA ARG A 16 3.58 -8.88 -0.29
C ARG A 16 2.86 -7.85 0.57
N GLY A 17 2.05 -8.31 1.53
CA GLY A 17 1.36 -7.43 2.48
C GLY A 17 2.33 -6.57 3.29
N ARG A 18 3.45 -7.15 3.77
CA ARG A 18 4.50 -6.40 4.49
C ARG A 18 5.19 -5.37 3.60
N GLN A 19 5.48 -5.69 2.34
CA GLN A 19 6.06 -4.73 1.39
C GLN A 19 5.13 -3.56 1.11
N ILE A 20 3.84 -3.84 0.86
CA ILE A 20 2.85 -2.80 0.61
C ILE A 20 2.71 -1.89 1.82
N ARG A 21 2.63 -2.43 3.04
CA ARG A 21 2.59 -1.61 4.26
C ARG A 21 3.80 -0.68 4.39
N ARG A 22 5.02 -1.19 4.20
CA ARG A 22 6.23 -0.36 4.29
C ARG A 22 6.23 0.78 3.27
N ARG A 23 5.78 0.49 2.04
CA ARG A 23 5.64 1.50 0.99
C ARG A 23 4.59 2.54 1.36
N GLN A 24 3.45 2.08 1.89
CA GLN A 24 2.36 2.93 2.33
C GLN A 24 2.75 3.83 3.50
N GLU A 25 3.48 3.32 4.49
CA GLU A 25 4.00 4.11 5.62
C GLU A 25 4.93 5.21 5.11
N LYS A 26 5.90 4.86 4.26
CA LYS A 26 6.81 5.85 3.67
C LYS A 26 6.07 6.93 2.89
N LEU A 27 5.12 6.55 2.03
CA LEU A 27 4.32 7.49 1.25
C LEU A 27 3.46 8.39 2.13
N LYS A 28 2.90 7.86 3.23
CA LYS A 28 2.13 8.65 4.20
C LYS A 28 3.01 9.68 4.91
N ASP A 29 4.22 9.30 5.30
CA ASP A 29 5.19 10.21 5.92
C ASP A 29 5.63 11.32 4.93
N ASP A 30 5.96 10.93 3.70
CA ASP A 30 6.35 11.87 2.63
C ASP A 30 5.19 12.84 2.28
N ALA A 31 3.96 12.33 2.18
CA ALA A 31 2.76 13.13 1.92
C ALA A 31 2.45 14.09 3.08
N ALA A 32 2.57 13.65 4.33
CA ALA A 32 2.39 14.49 5.50
C ALA A 32 3.41 15.62 5.54
N PHE A 33 4.68 15.33 5.24
CA PHE A 33 5.73 16.34 5.12
C PHE A 33 5.43 17.34 4.01
N LEU A 34 5.02 16.88 2.83
CA LEU A 34 4.66 17.74 1.70
C LEU A 34 3.46 18.65 2.02
N ALA A 35 2.45 18.11 2.71
CA ALA A 35 1.28 18.85 3.15
C ALA A 35 1.64 19.94 4.18
N ASP A 36 2.45 19.61 5.19
CA ASP A 36 2.93 20.56 6.20
C ASP A 36 3.78 21.68 5.56
N MET A 37 4.66 21.31 4.64
CA MET A 37 5.46 22.25 3.87
C MET A 37 4.58 23.21 3.05
N LEU A 38 3.53 22.71 2.38
CA LEU A 38 2.59 23.52 1.61
C LEU A 38 1.78 24.51 2.48
N LEU A 39 1.57 24.19 3.75
CA LEU A 39 0.88 25.07 4.71
C LEU A 39 1.79 26.15 5.28
N THR A 40 3.09 25.85 5.44
CA THR A 40 4.05 26.72 6.13
C THR A 40 4.84 27.63 5.21
N ARG A 41 4.99 27.29 3.92
CA ARG A 41 5.70 28.14 2.94
C ARG A 41 4.94 28.30 1.63
N ALA A 42 4.93 29.51 1.10
CA ALA A 42 4.51 29.75 -0.28
C ALA A 42 5.65 29.35 -1.23
N THR A 43 5.51 28.18 -1.87
CA THR A 43 6.42 27.72 -2.94
C THR A 43 5.96 28.27 -4.29
N SER A 44 6.90 28.55 -5.20
CA SER A 44 6.59 29.05 -6.54
C SER A 44 5.70 28.10 -7.35
N ASP A 45 5.81 26.79 -7.09
CA ASP A 45 5.07 25.72 -7.78
C ASP A 45 4.03 25.04 -6.87
N MET A 46 3.18 25.83 -6.18
CA MET A 46 2.11 25.30 -5.34
C MET A 46 1.20 24.31 -6.08
N GLU A 47 0.87 24.56 -7.34
CA GLU A 47 -0.01 23.69 -8.12
C GLU A 47 0.63 22.33 -8.42
N ALA A 48 1.91 22.31 -8.79
CA ALA A 48 2.64 21.06 -9.04
C ALA A 48 2.75 20.23 -7.76
N GLN A 49 3.01 20.89 -6.63
CA GLN A 49 3.11 20.21 -5.33
C GLN A 49 1.74 19.70 -4.83
N ARG A 50 0.65 20.45 -5.07
CA ARG A 50 -0.71 19.98 -4.77
C ARG A 50 -1.12 18.81 -5.65
N ARG A 51 -0.72 18.81 -6.93
CA ARG A 51 -0.96 17.69 -7.84
C ARG A 51 -0.20 16.44 -7.39
N LEU A 52 1.08 16.60 -7.03
CA LEU A 52 1.90 15.52 -6.50
C LEU A 52 1.30 14.92 -5.21
N LEU A 53 0.80 15.77 -4.30
CA LEU A 53 0.14 15.31 -3.08
C LEU A 53 -1.09 14.44 -3.39
N ARG A 54 -1.92 14.86 -4.36
CA ARG A 54 -3.08 14.05 -4.79
C ARG A 54 -2.67 12.72 -5.40
N GLU A 55 -1.63 12.71 -6.24
CA GLU A 55 -1.12 11.48 -6.84
C GLU A 55 -0.63 10.50 -5.76
N TRP A 56 -0.01 11.01 -4.68
CA TRP A 56 0.39 10.17 -3.54
C TRP A 56 -0.79 9.69 -2.70
N GLU A 57 -1.82 10.52 -2.49
CA GLU A 57 -3.06 10.12 -1.84
C GLU A 57 -3.78 9.00 -2.62
N GLU A 58 -3.86 9.13 -3.95
CA GLU A 58 -4.42 8.10 -4.84
C GLU A 58 -3.59 6.81 -4.78
N GLU A 59 -2.25 6.91 -4.77
CA GLU A 59 -1.39 5.72 -4.64
C GLU A 59 -1.60 5.03 -3.29
N ILE A 60 -1.72 5.79 -2.19
CA ILE A 60 -2.02 5.24 -0.87
C ILE A 60 -3.35 4.48 -0.89
N GLU A 61 -4.39 5.03 -1.52
CA GLU A 61 -5.69 4.37 -1.64
C GLU A 61 -5.59 3.06 -2.43
N GLN A 62 -4.84 3.04 -3.54
CA GLN A 62 -4.61 1.82 -4.32
C GLN A 62 -3.86 0.76 -3.52
N LEU A 63 -2.88 1.16 -2.69
CA LEU A 63 -2.18 0.24 -1.79
C LEU A 63 -3.11 -0.32 -0.71
N GLU A 64 -4.05 0.47 -0.19
CA GLU A 64 -5.08 0.01 0.76
C GLU A 64 -6.05 -1.00 0.13
N GLN A 65 -6.49 -0.75 -1.11
CA GLN A 65 -7.29 -1.70 -1.87
C GLN A 65 -6.52 -3.02 -2.11
N SER A 66 -5.23 -2.91 -2.45
CA SER A 66 -4.36 -4.07 -2.65
C SER A 66 -4.18 -4.89 -1.36
N LEU A 67 -4.02 -4.25 -0.20
CA LEU A 67 -3.99 -4.93 1.10
C LEU A 67 -5.31 -5.62 1.43
N THR A 68 -6.43 -4.97 1.13
CA THR A 68 -7.77 -5.52 1.33
C THR A 68 -7.97 -6.77 0.47
N PHE A 69 -7.53 -6.71 -0.79
CA PHE A 69 -7.53 -7.86 -1.69
C PHE A 69 -6.66 -9.00 -1.15
N LEU A 70 -5.40 -8.72 -0.77
CA LEU A 70 -4.50 -9.73 -0.20
C LEU A 70 -5.07 -10.37 1.08
N ARG A 71 -5.75 -9.59 1.93
CA ARG A 71 -6.45 -10.11 3.11
C ARG A 71 -7.58 -11.06 2.73
N SER A 72 -8.34 -10.74 1.69
CA SER A 72 -9.41 -11.62 1.19
C SER A 72 -8.85 -12.93 0.63
N GLU A 73 -7.75 -12.87 -0.13
CA GLU A 73 -7.06 -14.04 -0.67
C GLU A 73 -6.47 -14.91 0.45
N TYR A 74 -5.83 -14.29 1.44
CA TYR A 74 -5.32 -15.00 2.61
C TYR A 74 -6.42 -15.80 3.30
N MET A 75 -7.60 -15.21 3.53
CA MET A 75 -8.72 -15.91 4.15
C MET A 75 -9.21 -17.09 3.31
N LYS A 76 -9.30 -16.94 1.98
CA LYS A 76 -9.67 -18.05 1.09
C LYS A 76 -8.68 -19.22 1.17
N TYR A 77 -7.39 -18.93 1.12
CA TYR A 77 -6.35 -19.96 1.22
C TYR A 77 -6.30 -20.61 2.60
N LYS A 78 -6.52 -19.83 3.67
CA LYS A 78 -6.60 -20.35 5.04
C LYS A 78 -7.80 -21.28 5.22
N HIS A 79 -8.97 -20.94 4.67
CA HIS A 79 -10.13 -21.83 4.66
C HIS A 79 -9.83 -23.15 3.92
N LYS A 80 -9.20 -23.08 2.74
CA LYS A 80 -8.79 -24.27 1.97
C LYS A 80 -7.72 -25.13 2.66
N SER A 81 -6.89 -24.54 3.53
CA SER A 81 -5.93 -25.30 4.33
C SER A 81 -6.56 -26.02 5.53
N ASN A 82 -7.75 -25.58 5.96
CA ASN A 82 -8.45 -26.11 7.12
C ASN A 82 -9.62 -27.05 6.74
N SER A 83 -9.92 -27.21 5.45
CA SER A 83 -10.85 -28.19 4.88
C SER A 83 -10.08 -29.41 4.39
#